data_AF-A0A9X1DG84-F1
#
_entry.id   AF-A0A9X1DG84-F1
#
_cell.length_a   1.000
_cell.length_b   1.000
_cell.length_c   1.000
_cell.angle_alpha   90.00
_cell.angle_beta   90.00
_cell.angle_gamma   90.00
#
_symmetry.space_group_name_H-M   'P 1'
#
loop_
_entity.id
_entity.type
_entity.pdbx_description
1 polymer ?
#
loop_
_entity_poly.entity_id
_entity_poly.type
_entity_poly.pdbx_seq_one_letter_code
_entity_poly.pdbx_strand_id
1 'polypeptide(L)' 'MSALDPAAYEAIIRRGRSALAWEVLRRDPAYRVAYAALPALPLAGVAAEADFVAEWGMHFC' A
#
# COMPACT_ATOMS: atom_id res chain seq x y z
N MET A 1 7.69 18.70 -10.14
CA MET A 1 7.52 18.71 -8.67
C MET A 1 6.12 18.24 -8.37
N SER A 2 5.96 17.04 -7.80
CA SER A 2 4.63 16.54 -7.45
C SER A 2 4.06 17.46 -6.35
N ALA A 3 2.88 18.03 -6.59
CA ALA A 3 2.17 18.80 -5.58
C ALA A 3 2.04 17.93 -4.31
N LEU A 4 2.27 18.52 -3.15
CA LEU A 4 2.05 17.84 -1.87
C LEU A 4 0.63 17.28 -1.85
N ASP A 5 0.49 15.98 -1.58
CA ASP A 5 -0.79 15.28 -1.45
C ASP A 5 -1.22 15.36 0.03
N PRO A 6 -2.14 16.27 0.40
CA PRO A 6 -2.49 16.47 1.81
C PRO A 6 -3.16 15.23 2.41
N ALA A 7 -3.93 14.49 1.60
CA ALA A 7 -4.61 13.28 2.05
C ALA A 7 -3.60 12.17 2.40
N ALA A 8 -2.50 12.06 1.65
CA ALA A 8 -1.41 11.15 1.99
C ALA A 8 -0.78 11.49 3.35
N TYR A 9 -0.51 12.78 3.58
CA TYR A 9 0.06 13.25 4.85
C TYR A 9 -0.89 13.03 6.02
N GLU A 10 -2.18 13.34 5.88
CA GLU A 10 -3.18 13.10 6.91
C GLU A 10 -3.32 11.60 7.24
N ALA A 11 -3.30 10.73 6.22
CA ALA A 11 -3.32 9.29 6.42
C ALA A 11 -2.10 8.79 7.20
N ILE A 12 -0.91 9.31 6.89
CA ILE A 12 0.34 8.99 7.62
C ILE A 12 0.25 9.45 9.07
N ILE A 13 -0.23 10.68 9.33
CA ILE A 13 -0.41 11.18 10.70
C ILE A 13 -1.37 10.28 11.49
N ARG A 14 -2.49 9.89 10.88
CA ARG A 14 -3.55 9.11 11.54
C ARG A 14 -3.19 7.63 11.76
N ARG A 15 -2.50 7.01 10.81
CA ARG A 15 -2.25 5.54 10.79
C ARG A 15 -0.78 5.17 10.97
N GLY A 16 0.11 6.17 11.06
CA GLY A 16 1.53 5.99 11.35
C GLY A 16 2.28 5.24 10.25
N ARG A 17 3.19 4.35 10.69
CA ARG A 17 4.18 3.67 9.83
C ARG A 17 3.56 2.85 8.70
N SER A 18 2.43 2.19 8.93
CA SER A 18 1.77 1.37 7.91
C SER A 18 1.22 2.21 6.76
N ALA A 19 0.68 3.40 7.06
CA ALA A 19 0.25 4.33 6.00
C ALA A 19 1.45 4.91 5.25
N LEU A 20 2.57 5.19 5.92
CA LEU A 20 3.78 5.62 5.20
C LEU A 20 4.29 4.52 4.24
N ALA A 21 4.33 3.27 4.71
CA ALA A 21 4.72 2.14 3.85
C ALA A 21 3.79 2.03 2.63
N TRP A 22 2.47 2.13 2.84
CA TRP A 22 1.46 2.12 1.76
C TRP A 22 1.71 3.24 0.75
N GLU A 23 1.96 4.44 1.24
CA GLU A 23 2.22 5.62 0.42
C GLU A 23 3.50 5.47 -0.42
N VAL A 24 4.53 4.82 0.10
CA VAL A 24 5.76 4.52 -0.65
C VAL A 24 5.47 3.49 -1.75
N LEU A 25 4.85 2.36 -1.42
CA LEU A 25 4.61 1.31 -2.41
C LEU A 25 3.62 1.71 -3.49
N ARG A 26 2.54 2.44 -3.17
CA ARG A 26 1.56 2.86 -4.19
C ARG A 26 2.14 3.79 -5.26
N ARG A 27 3.31 4.40 -5.01
CA ARG A 27 4.04 5.24 -5.96
C ARG A 27 5.00 4.44 -6.85
N ASP A 28 5.33 3.21 -6.47
CA ASP A 28 6.14 2.30 -7.27
C ASP A 28 5.30 1.76 -8.45
N PRO A 29 5.73 1.94 -9.72
CA PRO A 29 5.00 1.43 -10.87
C PRO A 29 4.87 -0.09 -10.91
N ALA A 30 5.88 -0.84 -10.47
CA ALA A 30 5.86 -2.29 -10.44
C ALA A 30 4.88 -2.80 -9.37
N TYR A 31 4.87 -2.16 -8.20
CA TYR A 31 3.86 -2.45 -7.18
C TYR A 31 2.44 -2.19 -7.70
N ARG A 32 2.22 -1.08 -8.42
CA ARG A 32 0.89 -0.78 -8.98
C ARG A 32 0.42 -1.83 -9.98
N VAL A 33 1.33 -2.36 -10.81
CA VAL A 33 1.03 -3.43 -11.75
C VAL A 33 0.71 -4.73 -11.01
N ALA A 34 1.55 -5.11 -10.03
CA ALA A 34 1.35 -6.32 -9.24
C ALA A 34 0.03 -6.25 -8.42
N TYR A 35 -0.24 -5.13 -7.77
CA TYR A 35 -1.45 -4.91 -6.99
C TYR A 35 -2.72 -4.93 -7.86
N ALA A 36 -2.67 -4.38 -9.08
CA ALA A 36 -3.80 -4.42 -10.02
C ALA A 36 -4.05 -5.81 -10.62
N ALA A 37 -3.04 -6.68 -10.60
CA ALA A 37 -3.13 -8.06 -11.07
C ALA A 37 -3.68 -9.03 -10.00
N LEU A 38 -3.91 -8.57 -8.76
CA LEU A 38 -4.46 -9.41 -7.70
C LEU A 38 -5.90 -9.86 -8.07
N PRO A 39 -6.20 -11.17 -7.97
CA PRO A 39 -7.50 -11.73 -8.37
C PRO A 39 -8.66 -11.23 -7.48
N ALA A 40 -8.36 -10.81 -6.25
CA ALA A 40 -9.28 -10.14 -5.36
C ALA A 40 -8.53 -9.06 -4.59
N LEU A 41 -9.20 -7.91 -4.39
CA LEU A 41 -8.66 -6.92 -3.47
C LEU A 41 -8.75 -7.47 -2.03
N PRO A 42 -7.68 -7.33 -1.24
CA PRO A 42 -7.71 -7.71 0.16
C PRO A 42 -8.79 -6.90 0.88
N LEU A 43 -9.62 -7.59 1.65
CA LEU A 43 -10.51 -6.91 2.61
C LEU A 43 -9.64 -6.15 3.61
N ALA A 44 -10.11 -4.97 4.06
CA ALA A 44 -9.42 -4.22 5.11
C ALA A 44 -9.19 -5.12 6.33
N GLY A 45 -7.95 -5.21 6.80
CA GLY A 45 -7.51 -6.10 7.87
C GLY A 45 -7.25 -7.57 7.50
N VAL A 46 -7.32 -7.94 6.21
CA VAL A 46 -6.98 -9.30 5.73
C VAL A 46 -5.64 -9.25 5.01
N ALA A 47 -4.73 -10.16 5.38
CA ALA A 47 -3.41 -10.27 4.75
C ALA A 47 -3.51 -10.59 3.26
N ALA A 48 -2.55 -10.09 2.47
CA ALA A 48 -2.40 -10.48 1.07
C ALA A 48 -2.18 -11.98 0.92
N GLU A 49 -2.32 -12.48 -0.31
CA GLU A 49 -1.74 -13.77 -0.69
C GLU A 49 -0.26 -13.81 -0.27
N ALA A 50 0.18 -14.96 0.26
CA ALA A 50 1.46 -15.10 0.94
C ALA A 50 2.66 -14.68 0.06
N ASP A 51 2.57 -14.92 -1.25
CA ASP A 51 3.62 -14.56 -2.20
C ASP A 51 3.72 -13.03 -2.39
N PHE A 52 2.57 -12.34 -2.44
CA PHE A 52 2.53 -10.88 -2.51
C PHE A 52 3.07 -10.25 -1.23
N VAL A 53 2.76 -10.84 -0.07
CA VAL A 53 3.34 -10.41 1.22
C VAL A 53 4.85 -10.63 1.24
N ALA A 54 5.35 -11.77 0.75
CA ALA A 54 6.78 -12.07 0.77
C ALA A 54 7.59 -11.12 -0.11
N GLU A 55 7.04 -10.72 -1.26
CA GLU A 55 7.69 -9.80 -2.18
C GLU A 55 7.61 -8.34 -1.71
N TRP A 56 6.44 -7.89 -1.24
CA TRP A 56 6.17 -6.47 -0.98
C TRP A 56 6.12 -6.10 0.51
N GLY A 57 6.13 -7.08 1.41
CA GLY A 57 6.17 -6.89 2.86
C GLY A 57 4.87 -6.31 3.48
N MET A 58 3.77 -6.29 2.73
CA MET A 58 2.50 -5.71 3.19
C MET A 58 1.49 -6.75 3.65
N HIS A 59 1.28 -6.80 4.96
CA HIS A 59 0.11 -7.42 5.59
C HIS A 59 -0.94 -6.32 5.75
N PHE A 60 -1.98 -6.28 4.93
CA PHE A 60 -2.87 -5.11 4.88
C PHE A 60 -3.56 -4.83 6.23
N CYS A 61 -3.71 -3.53 6.53
CA CYS A 61 -4.33 -3.00 7.74
C CYS A 61 -5.86 -2.92 7.65
#